data_AF-A0A1I1I866-F1
#
_entry.id   AF-A0A1I1I866-F1
#
_cell.length_a   1.000
_cell.length_b   1.000
_cell.length_c   1.000
_cell.angle_alpha   90.00
_cell.angle_beta   90.00
_cell.angle_gamma   90.00
#
_symmetry.space_group_name_H-M   'P 1'
#
loop_
_entity.id
_entity.type
_entity.pdbx_description
1 polymer ?
#
loop_
_entity_poly.entity_id
_entity_poly.type
_entity_poly.pdbx_seq_one_letter_code
_entity_poly.pdbx_strand_id
1 'polypeptide(L)'
;MIKIMNKINSFLLLFLILVLLLNKVKVIDYSLTLKNIFSFLTLILTLLSATNVILTSKSGFFKFINVVIILALIAGGILAILKPGLNIYIYTCLLFTSVYCFIDMFYKKA
;
A
#
# COMPACT_ATOMS: atom_id res chain seq x y z
N MET A 1 10.90 12.14 15.64
CA MET A 1 9.43 11.91 15.69
C MET A 1 8.86 11.52 14.32
N ILE A 2 8.98 12.36 13.28
CA ILE A 2 8.44 12.08 11.92
C ILE A 2 8.98 10.76 11.31
N LYS A 3 10.28 10.47 11.48
CA LYS A 3 10.89 9.23 10.97
C LYS A 3 10.34 7.95 11.64
N ILE A 4 10.03 8.02 12.94
CA ILE A 4 9.43 6.89 13.68
C ILE A 4 7.99 6.67 13.22
N MET A 5 7.25 7.77 13.03
CA MET A 5 5.88 7.73 12.52
C MET A 5 5.79 7.12 11.12
N ASN A 6 6.74 7.44 10.23
CA ASN A 6 6.83 6.79 8.91
C ASN A 6 7.12 5.28 9.01
N LYS A 7 8.01 4.86 9.91
CA LYS A 7 8.27 3.42 10.14
C LYS A 7 7.05 2.68 10.66
N ILE A 8 6.31 3.27 11.60
CA ILE A 8 5.04 2.69 12.10
C ILE A 8 4.03 2.56 10.96
N ASN A 9 3.90 3.59 10.11
CA ASN A 9 3.00 3.55 8.95
C ASN A 9 3.39 2.45 7.96
N SER A 10 4.68 2.33 7.64
CA SER A 10 5.22 1.28 6.76
C SER A 10 5.00 -0.12 7.34
N PHE A 11 5.17 -0.31 8.65
CA PHE A 11 4.87 -1.57 9.31
C PHE A 11 3.37 -1.91 9.26
N LEU A 12 2.50 -0.94 9.55
CA LEU A 12 1.05 -1.15 9.54
C LEU A 12 0.53 -1.47 8.14
N LEU A 13 1.10 -0.83 7.11
CA LEU A 13 0.86 -1.17 5.71
C LEU A 13 1.26 -2.61 5.39
N LEU A 14 2.48 -3.02 5.75
CA LEU A 14 2.92 -4.40 5.54
C LEU A 14 2.02 -5.42 6.25
N PHE A 15 1.61 -5.12 7.48
CA PHE A 15 0.68 -5.96 8.24
C PHE A 15 -0.67 -6.09 7.53
N LEU A 16 -1.27 -4.98 7.10
CA LEU A 16 -2.55 -5.01 6.37
C LEU A 16 -2.46 -5.76 5.05
N ILE A 17 -1.37 -5.57 4.30
CA ILE A 17 -1.12 -6.30 3.06
C ILE A 17 -1.03 -7.81 3.35
N LEU A 18 -0.34 -8.20 4.43
CA LEU A 18 -0.21 -9.59 4.85
C LEU A 18 -1.58 -10.21 5.19
N VAL A 19 -2.40 -9.51 5.98
CA VAL A 19 -3.76 -9.95 6.35
C VAL A 19 -4.60 -10.20 5.09
N LEU A 20 -4.59 -9.27 4.13
CA LEU A 20 -5.28 -9.42 2.84
C LEU A 20 -4.78 -10.63 2.03
N LEU A 21 -3.47 -10.89 2.06
CA LEU A 21 -2.84 -12.00 1.37
C LEU A 21 -3.24 -13.35 1.98
N LEU A 22 -3.27 -13.44 3.31
CA LEU A 22 -3.69 -14.63 4.07
C LEU A 22 -5.13 -15.05 3.74
N ASN A 23 -6.03 -14.09 3.50
CA ASN A 23 -7.38 -14.39 3.04
C ASN A 23 -7.47 -14.83 1.60
N LYS A 24 -6.65 -14.25 0.71
CA LYS A 24 -6.60 -14.69 -0.68
C LYS A 24 -6.09 -16.13 -0.80
N VAL A 25 -5.15 -16.54 0.06
CA VAL A 25 -4.62 -17.91 0.14
C VAL A 25 -5.51 -18.84 0.99
N LYS A 26 -6.66 -18.35 1.50
CA LYS A 26 -7.62 -19.09 2.34
C LYS A 26 -7.02 -19.66 3.64
N VAL A 27 -5.96 -19.05 4.15
CA VAL A 27 -5.41 -19.38 5.48
C VAL A 27 -6.32 -18.79 6.57
N ILE A 28 -6.87 -17.61 6.31
CA ILE A 28 -7.82 -16.92 7.20
C ILE A 28 -9.04 -16.50 6.39
N ASP A 29 -10.19 -17.10 6.67
CA ASP A 29 -11.45 -16.67 6.07
C ASP A 29 -12.17 -15.67 6.98
N TYR A 30 -12.48 -14.50 6.44
CA TYR A 30 -13.27 -13.48 7.09
C TYR A 30 -14.41 -13.00 6.18
N SER A 31 -15.42 -12.38 6.77
CA SER A 31 -16.62 -11.95 6.04
C SER A 31 -16.30 -10.97 4.92
N LEU A 32 -17.18 -10.91 3.91
CA LEU A 32 -17.05 -9.97 2.79
C LEU A 32 -16.93 -8.51 3.28
N THR A 33 -17.69 -8.16 4.32
CA THR A 33 -17.65 -6.83 4.95
C THR A 33 -16.27 -6.54 5.54
N LEU A 34 -15.69 -7.48 6.29
CA LEU A 34 -14.37 -7.30 6.91
C LEU A 34 -13.26 -7.19 5.85
N LYS A 35 -13.35 -8.00 4.79
CA LYS A 35 -12.45 -7.93 3.63
C LYS A 35 -12.47 -6.56 2.96
N ASN A 36 -13.67 -6.00 2.77
CA ASN A 36 -13.84 -4.70 2.15
C ASN A 36 -13.27 -3.59 3.04
N ILE A 37 -13.50 -3.66 4.35
CA ILE A 37 -12.94 -2.71 5.33
C ILE A 37 -11.41 -2.73 5.28
N PHE A 38 -10.76 -3.90 5.37
CA PHE A 38 -9.30 -3.99 5.31
C PHE A 38 -8.73 -3.52 3.97
N SER A 39 -9.40 -3.85 2.87
CA SER A 39 -8.98 -3.41 1.53
C SER A 39 -9.03 -1.88 1.42
N PHE A 40 -10.12 -1.27 1.89
CA PHE A 40 -10.29 0.18 1.88
C PHE A 40 -9.27 0.89 2.78
N LEU A 41 -9.05 0.37 3.99
CA LEU A 41 -8.06 0.90 4.92
C LEU A 41 -6.64 0.85 4.34
N THR A 42 -6.29 -0.25 3.67
CA THR A 42 -5.00 -0.41 2.99
C THR A 42 -4.81 0.62 1.87
N LEU A 43 -5.85 0.87 1.07
CA LEU A 43 -5.80 1.86 -0.01
C LEU A 43 -5.59 3.27 0.53
N ILE A 44 -6.34 3.69 1.56
CA ILE A 44 -6.18 5.02 2.17
C ILE A 44 -4.78 5.20 2.74
N LEU A 45 -4.28 4.22 3.51
CA LEU A 45 -2.94 4.30 4.07
C LEU A 45 -1.86 4.35 2.99
N THR A 46 -2.04 3.59 1.91
CA THR A 46 -1.10 3.59 0.78
C THR A 46 -1.04 4.96 0.14
N LEU A 47 -2.20 5.59 -0.10
CA LEU A 47 -2.28 6.91 -0.70
C LEU A 47 -1.65 7.99 0.19
N LEU A 48 -1.94 7.95 1.50
CA LEU A 48 -1.34 8.86 2.48
C LEU A 48 0.17 8.69 2.57
N SER A 49 0.65 7.44 2.63
CA SER A 49 2.08 7.12 2.66
C SER A 49 2.79 7.63 1.42
N ALA A 50 2.27 7.29 0.23
CA ALA A 50 2.87 7.66 -1.04
C ALA A 50 2.95 9.18 -1.21
N THR A 51 1.88 9.90 -0.85
CA THR A 51 1.83 11.36 -0.90
C THR A 51 2.85 11.98 0.04
N ASN A 52 2.93 11.49 1.29
CA ASN A 52 3.92 11.97 2.25
C ASN A 52 5.35 11.78 1.74
N VAL A 53 5.65 10.65 1.11
CA VAL A 53 6.99 10.37 0.55
C VAL A 53 7.30 11.29 -0.62
N ILE A 54 6.32 11.57 -1.49
CA ILE A 54 6.50 12.52 -2.60
C ILE A 54 6.86 13.92 -2.08
N LEU A 55 6.18 14.37 -1.01
CA LEU A 55 6.41 15.70 -0.45
C LEU A 55 7.71 15.80 0.36
N THR A 56 8.09 14.74 1.08
CA THR A 56 9.16 14.80 2.09
C THR A 56 10.48 14.16 1.65
N SER A 57 10.50 13.29 0.64
CA SER A 57 11.72 12.59 0.23
C SER A 57 12.69 13.50 -0.52
N LYS A 58 13.97 13.46 -0.13
CA LYS A 58 15.07 14.08 -0.90
C LYS A 58 15.50 13.24 -2.11
N SER A 59 15.28 11.93 -2.08
CA SER A 59 15.65 11.02 -3.18
C SER A 59 14.61 11.04 -4.29
N GLY A 60 15.07 11.37 -5.51
CA GLY A 60 14.24 11.35 -6.72
C GLY A 60 13.71 9.97 -7.08
N PHE A 61 14.49 8.92 -6.83
CA PHE A 61 14.06 7.53 -7.08
C PHE A 61 12.87 7.12 -6.20
N PHE A 62 12.91 7.46 -4.90
CA PHE A 62 11.78 7.17 -4.01
C PHE A 62 10.53 7.98 -4.35
N LYS A 63 10.71 9.23 -4.80
CA LYS A 63 9.61 10.03 -5.34
C LYS A 63 8.99 9.36 -6.56
N PHE A 64 9.81 8.92 -7.51
CA PHE A 64 9.36 8.25 -8.73
C PHE A 64 8.54 6.97 -8.42
N ILE A 65 9.05 6.09 -7.55
CA ILE A 65 8.30 4.87 -7.16
C ILE A 65 6.94 5.23 -6.58
N ASN A 66 6.87 6.23 -5.70
CA ASN A 66 5.61 6.61 -5.05
C ASN A 66 4.63 7.29 -6.01
N VAL A 67 5.12 8.00 -7.04
CA VAL A 67 4.26 8.48 -8.14
C VAL A 67 3.68 7.30 -8.92
N VAL A 68 4.48 6.27 -9.23
CA VAL A 68 3.99 5.05 -9.90
C VAL A 68 2.93 4.34 -9.06
N ILE A 69 3.12 4.26 -7.74
CA ILE A 69 2.14 3.70 -6.80
C ILE A 69 0.81 4.48 -6.90
N ILE A 70 0.84 5.81 -6.86
CA ILE A 70 -0.39 6.63 -6.97
C ILE A 70 -1.07 6.42 -8.32
N LEU A 71 -0.33 6.43 -9.43
CA LEU A 71 -0.90 6.20 -10.75
C LEU A 71 -1.54 4.81 -10.88
N ALA A 72 -0.89 3.78 -10.35
CA ALA A 72 -1.44 2.42 -10.31
C ALA A 72 -2.69 2.34 -9.43
N LEU A 73 -2.75 3.09 -8.34
CA LEU A 73 -3.89 3.16 -7.43
C LEU A 73 -5.08 3.87 -8.10
N ILE A 74 -4.84 4.96 -8.82
CA ILE A 74 -5.88 5.67 -9.60
C ILE A 74 -6.42 4.76 -10.71
N ALA A 75 -5.54 4.18 -11.53
CA ALA A 75 -5.95 3.28 -12.62
C ALA A 75 -6.68 2.04 -12.07
N GLY A 76 -6.17 1.45 -10.99
CA GLY A 76 -6.79 0.32 -10.30
C GLY A 76 -8.16 0.66 -9.71
N GLY A 77 -8.30 1.85 -9.14
CA GLY A 77 -9.57 2.35 -8.60
C GLY A 77 -10.63 2.55 -9.69
N ILE A 78 -10.28 3.21 -10.80
CA ILE A 78 -11.18 3.39 -11.95
C ILE A 78 -11.63 2.03 -12.49
N LEU A 79 -10.70 1.08 -12.64
CA LEU A 79 -11.03 -0.23 -13.18
C LEU A 79 -11.82 -1.10 -12.21
N ALA A 80 -11.69 -0.90 -10.90
CA ALA A 80 -12.50 -1.60 -9.90
C ALA A 80 -13.99 -1.18 -9.96
N ILE A 81 -14.27 0.05 -10.41
CA ILE A 81 -15.64 0.53 -10.70
C ILE A 81 -16.18 -0.13 -11.97
N LEU A 82 -15.34 -0.22 -13.01
CA LEU A 82 -15.74 -0.78 -14.32
C LEU A 82 -15.90 -2.32 -14.30
N LYS A 83 -15.10 -3.02 -13.51
CA LYS A 83 -15.19 -4.47 -13.29
C LYS A 83 -15.03 -4.77 -11.80
N PRO A 84 -16.11 -5.15 -11.09
CA PRO A 84 -16.03 -5.38 -9.65
C PRO A 84 -15.09 -6.56 -9.35
N GLY A 85 -13.96 -6.25 -8.71
CA GLY A 85 -12.93 -7.22 -8.36
C GLY A 85 -11.55 -6.59 -8.12
N LEU A 86 -10.67 -7.35 -7.47
CA LEU A 86 -9.26 -6.98 -7.32
C LEU A 86 -8.57 -7.10 -8.69
N ASN A 87 -8.28 -5.96 -9.31
CA ASN A 87 -7.66 -5.89 -10.63
C ASN A 87 -6.12 -5.98 -10.55
N ILE A 88 -5.47 -6.38 -11.64
CA ILE A 88 -4.02 -6.54 -11.75
C ILE A 88 -3.25 -5.28 -11.31
N TYR A 89 -3.81 -4.10 -11.59
CA TYR A 89 -3.25 -2.80 -11.18
C TYR A 89 -3.20 -2.61 -9.66
N ILE A 90 -4.20 -3.10 -8.93
CA ILE A 90 -4.21 -3.04 -7.46
C ILE A 90 -3.14 -4.00 -6.90
N TYR A 91 -2.96 -5.17 -7.50
CA TYR A 91 -1.88 -6.09 -7.10
C TYR A 91 -0.49 -5.48 -7.35
N THR A 92 -0.29 -4.85 -8.51
CA THR A 92 0.95 -4.15 -8.83
C THR A 92 1.21 -3.01 -7.82
N CYS A 93 0.18 -2.23 -7.49
CA CYS A 93 0.26 -1.19 -6.46
C CYS A 93 0.68 -1.76 -5.09
N LEU A 94 0.06 -2.87 -4.65
CA LEU A 94 0.39 -3.51 -3.38
C LEU A 94 1.83 -4.06 -3.36
N LEU A 95 2.31 -4.62 -4.48
CA LEU A 95 3.69 -5.10 -4.61
C LEU A 95 4.69 -3.96 -4.47
N PHE A 96 4.54 -2.87 -5.22
CA PHE A 96 5.43 -1.72 -5.12
C PHE A 96 5.38 -1.06 -3.74
N THR A 97 4.19 -0.99 -3.14
CA THR A 97 4.00 -0.46 -1.79
C THR A 97 4.72 -1.33 -0.75
N SER A 98 4.61 -2.65 -0.86
CA SER A 98 5.28 -3.61 0.03
C SER A 98 6.81 -3.46 -0.06
N VAL A 99 7.37 -3.48 -1.27
CA VAL A 99 8.83 -3.30 -1.49
C VAL A 99 9.30 -1.97 -0.90
N TYR A 100 8.57 -0.89 -1.15
CA TYR A 100 8.90 0.41 -0.58
C TYR A 100 8.87 0.40 0.95
N CYS A 101 7.84 -0.20 1.56
CA CYS A 101 7.72 -0.30 3.02
C CYS A 101 8.86 -1.10 3.64
N PHE A 102 9.29 -2.19 3.01
CA PHE A 102 10.47 -2.95 3.46
C PHE A 102 11.74 -2.09 3.43
N ILE A 103 11.97 -1.32 2.37
CA ILE A 103 13.12 -0.41 2.25
C ILE A 103 13.04 0.68 3.33
N ASP A 104 11.87 1.26 3.55
CA ASP A 104 11.65 2.31 4.53
C ASP A 104 11.87 1.81 5.97
N MET A 105 11.49 0.57 6.27
CA MET A 105 11.63 -0.02 7.60
C MET A 105 13.08 -0.44 7.92
N PHE A 106 13.74 -1.13 6.97
CA PHE A 106 15.03 -1.77 7.20
C PHE A 106 16.24 -0.96 6.70
N TYR A 107 16.10 -0.20 5.62
CA TYR A 107 17.24 0.42 4.94
C TYR A 107 17.37 1.92 5.16
N LYS A 108 16.27 2.64 5.43
CA LYS A 108 16.37 4.05 5.82
C LYS A 108 16.90 4.18 7.26
N LYS A 109 18.14 4.65 7.37
CA LYS A 109 18.77 5.02 8.64
C LYS A 109 17.93 6.10 9.35
N ALA A 110 17.77 5.92 10.66
CA ALA A 110 17.01 6.79 11.56
C ALA A 110 17.55 8.22 11.63
#